data_AF-A0A0S8JKG7-F1
#
_entry.id   AF-A0A0S8JKG7-F1
#
_cell.length_a   1.000
_cell.length_b   1.000
_cell.length_c   1.000
_cell.angle_alpha   90.00
_cell.angle_beta   90.00
_cell.angle_gamma   90.00
#
_symmetry.space_group_name_H-M   'P 1'
#
loop_
_entity.id
_entity.type
_entity.pdbx_description
1 polymer ?
#
loop_
_entity_poly.entity_id
_entity_poly.type
_entity_poly.pdbx_seq_one_letter_code
_entity_poly.pdbx_strand_id
1 'polypeptide(L)' 'MVVLEVLAGPAEASRVQEELAARSVLVVPFGASQLRAVTHLDIGDGELEKAISVFRAVLS' A
#
# COMPACT_ATOMS: atom_id res chain seq x y z
N MET A 1 0.93 -2.55 11.93
CA MET A 1 0.23 -3.31 10.86
C MET A 1 -1.07 -2.59 10.56
N VAL A 2 -1.30 -2.24 9.29
CA VAL A 2 -2.55 -1.61 8.81
C VAL A 2 -3.09 -2.45 7.65
N VAL A 3 -4.39 -2.70 7.64
CA VAL A 3 -5.11 -3.31 6.52
C VAL A 3 -5.87 -2.19 5.82
N LEU A 4 -5.66 -2.05 4.51
CA LEU A 4 -6.33 -1.08 3.66
C LEU A 4 -7.29 -1.81 2.73
N GLU A 5 -8.50 -1.27 2.64
CA GLU A 5 -9.49 -1.72 1.68
C GLU A 5 -9.36 -0.90 0.38
N VAL A 6 -9.17 -1.60 -0.74
CA VAL A 6 -9.15 -1.00 -2.07
C VAL A 6 -10.58 -1.10 -2.61
N LEU A 7 -11.31 0.02 -2.53
CA LEU A 7 -12.77 0.09 -2.67
C LEU A 7 -13.31 -0.35 -4.05
N ALA A 8 -12.45 -0.64 -5.02
CA ALA A 8 -12.86 -0.89 -6.40
C ALA A 8 -12.59 -2.32 -6.91
N GLY A 9 -12.23 -3.24 -6.01
CA GLY A 9 -12.36 -4.69 -6.24
C GLY A 9 -11.04 -5.45 -6.48
N PRO A 10 -11.11 -6.75 -6.82
CA PRO A 10 -9.94 -7.63 -6.74
C PRO A 10 -8.89 -7.46 -7.82
N ALA A 11 -9.34 -7.16 -9.04
CA ALA A 11 -8.46 -6.79 -10.15
C ALA A 11 -7.71 -5.47 -9.83
N GLU A 12 -8.28 -4.64 -8.95
CA GLU A 12 -7.71 -3.35 -8.59
C GLU A 12 -6.69 -3.46 -7.46
N ALA A 13 -6.87 -4.37 -6.50
CA ALA A 13 -5.87 -4.60 -5.44
C ALA A 13 -4.51 -5.03 -6.00
N SER A 14 -4.49 -5.94 -6.99
CA SER A 14 -3.25 -6.37 -7.65
C SER A 14 -2.59 -5.23 -8.44
N ARG A 15 -3.40 -4.46 -9.19
CA ARG A 15 -2.91 -3.29 -9.93
C ARG A 15 -2.34 -2.21 -9.01
N VAL A 16 -3.04 -1.90 -7.91
CA VAL A 16 -2.59 -0.93 -6.91
C VAL A 16 -1.30 -1.42 -6.23
N GLN A 17 -1.20 -2.72 -5.91
CA GLN A 17 0.04 -3.31 -5.39
C GLN A 17 1.21 -3.10 -6.36
N GLU A 18 1.02 -3.37 -7.65
CA GLU A 18 2.06 -3.18 -8.67
C GLU A 18 2.48 -1.71 -8.78
N GLU A 19 1.52 -0.78 -8.74
CA GLU A 19 1.82 0.65 -8.82
C GLU A 19 2.56 1.17 -7.58
N LEU A 20 2.18 0.70 -6.38
CA LEU A 20 2.90 1.00 -5.14
C LEU A 20 4.33 0.43 -5.20
N ALA A 21 4.49 -0.80 -5.68
CA ALA A 21 5.80 -1.45 -5.79
C ALA A 21 6.72 -0.72 -6.78
N ALA A 22 6.19 -0.27 -7.93
CA ALA A 22 6.93 0.56 -8.88
C ALA A 22 7.44 1.88 -8.27
N ARG A 23 6.81 2.33 -7.18
CA ARG A 23 7.18 3.53 -6.40
C ARG A 23 7.89 3.19 -5.09
N SER A 24 8.45 1.99 -4.98
CA SER A 24 9.21 1.50 -3.82
C SER A 24 8.40 1.34 -2.51
N VAL A 25 7.07 1.21 -2.60
CA VAL A 25 6.21 0.88 -1.45
C VAL A 25 5.73 -0.56 -1.59
N LEU A 26 6.17 -1.43 -0.68
CA LEU A 26 5.81 -2.84 -0.71
C LEU A 26 4.63 -3.11 0.23
N VAL A 27 3.59 -3.74 -0.32
CA VAL A 27 2.42 -4.24 0.39
C VAL A 27 2.09 -5.64 -0.08
N VAL A 28 1.32 -6.37 0.71
CA VAL A 28 0.89 -7.72 0.35
C VAL A 28 -0.62 -7.78 0.14
N PRO A 29 -1.12 -8.55 -0.83
CA PRO A 29 -2.54 -8.88 -0.92
C PRO A 29 -3.06 -9.50 0.37
N PHE A 30 -4.28 -9.14 0.74
CA PHE A 30 -4.95 -9.65 1.94
C PHE A 30 -6.43 -9.97 1.66
N GLY A 31 -6.67 -10.88 0.73
CA GLY A 31 -8.02 -11.17 0.23
C GLY A 31 -8.26 -10.49 -1.11
N ALA A 32 -9.51 -10.49 -1.55
CA ALA A 32 -9.83 -10.12 -2.93
C ALA A 32 -9.52 -8.63 -3.18
N SER A 33 -10.07 -7.71 -2.39
CA SER A 33 -10.00 -6.25 -2.60
C SER A 33 -9.20 -5.53 -1.51
N GLN A 34 -8.30 -6.21 -0.80
CA GLN A 34 -7.61 -5.65 0.36
C GLN A 34 -6.10 -5.81 0.24
N LEU A 35 -5.39 -4.81 0.73
CA LEU A 35 -3.93 -4.79 0.84
C LEU A 35 -3.53 -4.64 2.30
N ARG A 36 -2.46 -5.33 2.71
CA ARG A 36 -1.90 -5.21 4.04
C ARG A 36 -0.53 -4.54 3.97
N ALA A 37 -0.40 -3.43 4.68
CA ALA A 37 0.84 -2.71 4.90
C ALA A 37 1.36 -3.05 6.31
N VAL A 38 2.58 -3.57 6.38
CA VAL A 38 3.24 -3.90 7.65
C VAL A 38 4.50 -3.06 7.76
N THR A 39 4.56 -2.23 8.79
CA THR A 39 5.78 -1.53 9.17
C THR A 39 6.60 -2.39 10.11
N HIS A 40 7.91 -2.28 9.99
CA HIS A 40 8.88 -2.83 10.93
C HIS A 40 9.37 -1.73 11.87
N LEU A 41 10.00 -2.11 13.00
CA LEU A 41 10.43 -1.16 14.04
C LEU A 41 11.53 -0.21 13.56
N ASP A 42 12.22 -0.56 12.48
CA ASP A 42 13.27 0.20 11.80
C ASP A 42 12.75 1.24 10.80
N ILE A 43 11.43 1.36 10.58
CA ILE A 43 10.85 2.49 9.83
C ILE A 43 10.69 3.70 10.76
N GLY A 44 11.32 4.81 10.41
CA GLY A 44 11.09 6.10 11.04
C GLY A 44 9.99 6.93 10.38
N ASP A 45 9.62 8.03 11.02
CA ASP A 45 8.55 8.93 10.57
C ASP A 45 8.78 9.46 9.14
N GLY A 46 10.04 9.78 8.79
CA GLY A 46 10.37 10.30 7.47
C GLY A 46 10.15 9.30 6.33
N GLU A 47 10.35 8.00 6.59
CA GLU A 47 10.07 6.94 5.61
C GLU A 47 8.57 6.65 5.53
N LEU A 48 7.89 6.72 6.68
CA LEU A 48 6.44 6.57 6.74
C LEU A 48 5.74 7.69 5.96
N GLU A 49 6.15 8.95 6.10
CA GLU A 49 5.60 10.08 5.35
C GLU A 49 5.82 9.94 3.84
N LYS A 50 6.99 9.46 3.41
CA LYS A 50 7.25 9.13 2.00
C LYS A 50 6.28 8.07 1.50
N ALA A 51 6.10 6.98 2.24
CA ALA A 51 5.17 5.92 1.87
C ALA A 51 3.72 6.45 1.78
N ILE A 52 3.28 7.26 2.76
CA ILE A 52 1.96 7.90 2.76
C ILE A 52 1.77 8.78 1.53
N SER A 53 2.78 9.56 1.13
CA SER A 53 2.71 10.40 -0.07
C SER A 53 2.51 9.58 -1.34
N VAL A 54 3.14 8.40 -1.43
CA VAL A 54 2.98 7.46 -2.53
C VAL A 54 1.57 6.86 -2.53
N PHE A 55 1.05 6.42 -1.36
CA PHE A 55 -0.32 5.93 -1.25
C PHE A 55 -1.34 6.98 -1.73
N ARG A 56 -1.17 8.24 -1.32
CA ARG A 56 -2.04 9.33 -1.78
C ARG A 56 -2.01 9.48 -3.29
N ALA A 57 -0.84 9.41 -3.93
CA ALA A 57 -0.71 9.57 -5.37
C ALA A 57 -1.31 8.40 -6.19
N VAL A 58 -1.41 7.20 -5.61
CA VAL A 58 -1.95 6.01 -6.28
C VAL A 58 -3.45 5.85 -6.04
N LEU A 59 -3.95 6.25 -4.85
CA LEU A 59 -5.34 6.04 -4.44
C LEU A 59 -6.25 7.27 -4.62
N SER A 60 -5.71 8.43 -5.00
CA SER A 60 -6.48 9.63 -5.36
C SER A 60 -7.02 9.56 -6.78
#